data_AF-A0A7C4C3L4-F1
#
_entry.id   AF-A0A7C4C3L4-F1
#
_cell.length_a   1.000
_cell.length_b   1.000
_cell.length_c   1.000
_cell.angle_alpha   90.00
_cell.angle_beta   90.00
_cell.angle_gamma   90.00
#
_symmetry.space_group_name_H-M   'P 1'
#
loop_
_entity.id
_entity.type
_entity.pdbx_description
1 polymer ?
#
loop_
_entity_poly.entity_id
_entity_poly.type
_entity_poly.pdbx_seq_one_letter_code
_entity_poly.pdbx_strand_id
1 'polypeptide(L)'
;MKCRVCGQNKDGIDFNQWVKQTFTNYDLLVGDGDVICDDCAFWFDQASEELQKRVGKDKPQRMQNYSHFILGGEWIPVGKGDKDKMKRLLLDGAFPELAAIAVSGQKHLVFRARRNPAGQNCGWVQFEEQAVWVDQDKLRNLLDVIERLYKVFSKAEIESGKYLLNRVYQYGIEKWIIDDKALLKYRKTGLFELALFLAKRSENGDERDDSDNTANDMAGDTARLQEQIPNDDLGAIRERDQIGGLHKQPPEIYQYSLFEITKPAGKNRRGAGTV
;
A
#
# COMPACT_ATOMS: atom_id res chain seq x y z
N MET A 1 15.19 -23.86 7.09
CA MET A 1 15.00 -23.06 8.33
C MET A 1 13.61 -22.42 8.26
N LYS A 2 13.00 -22.02 9.37
CA LYS A 2 11.65 -21.43 9.34
C LYS A 2 11.73 -19.92 9.09
N CYS A 3 10.97 -19.40 8.12
CA CYS A 3 10.96 -17.97 7.82
C CYS A 3 10.12 -17.18 8.83
N ARG A 4 10.64 -16.07 9.36
CA ARG A 4 9.94 -15.16 10.29
C ARG A 4 8.81 -14.34 9.68
N VAL A 5 8.72 -14.24 8.36
CA VAL A 5 7.64 -13.49 7.71
C VAL A 5 6.51 -14.43 7.31
N CYS A 6 6.83 -15.47 6.53
CA CYS A 6 5.81 -16.39 6.01
C CYS A 6 5.56 -17.64 6.85
N GLY A 7 6.39 -17.93 7.85
CA GLY A 7 6.29 -19.15 8.66
C GLY A 7 6.66 -20.44 7.94
N GLN A 8 7.04 -20.39 6.66
CA GLN A 8 7.39 -21.58 5.87
C GLN A 8 8.83 -22.01 6.08
N ASN A 9 9.09 -23.30 5.88
CA ASN A 9 10.44 -23.84 5.86
C ASN A 9 11.10 -23.60 4.50
N LYS A 10 12.01 -22.64 4.44
CA LYS A 10 12.74 -22.23 3.22
C LYS A 10 14.18 -21.85 3.58
N ASP A 11 15.03 -21.82 2.56
CA ASP A 11 16.35 -21.20 2.69
C ASP A 11 16.23 -19.67 2.63
N GLY A 12 17.22 -18.99 3.18
CA GLY A 12 17.19 -17.55 3.32
C GLY A 12 18.33 -17.02 4.18
N ILE A 13 18.26 -15.73 4.47
CA ILE A 13 19.25 -15.01 5.28
C ILE A 13 18.88 -15.18 6.75
N ASP A 14 19.89 -15.37 7.61
CA ASP A 14 19.70 -15.36 9.07
C ASP A 14 18.96 -14.08 9.49
N PHE A 15 17.91 -14.25 10.31
CA PHE A 15 17.05 -13.13 10.65
C PHE A 15 17.79 -12.04 11.41
N ASN A 16 18.75 -12.38 12.27
CA ASN A 16 19.52 -11.40 13.04
C ASN A 16 20.51 -10.62 12.16
N GLN A 17 20.97 -11.22 11.06
CA GLN A 17 21.77 -10.53 10.04
C GLN A 17 20.94 -9.60 9.17
N TRP A 18 19.70 -10.00 8.86
CA TRP A 18 18.81 -9.20 8.02
C TRP A 18 18.14 -8.04 8.76
N VAL A 19 17.71 -8.27 10.01
CA VAL A 19 16.90 -7.31 10.76
C VAL A 19 17.74 -6.10 11.20
N LYS A 20 17.26 -4.90 10.88
CA LYS A 20 17.89 -3.66 11.32
C LYS A 20 17.41 -3.28 12.72
N GLN A 21 18.24 -2.57 13.47
CA GLN A 21 17.87 -2.02 14.79
C GLN A 21 16.62 -1.12 14.75
N THR A 22 16.33 -0.50 13.60
CA THR A 22 15.17 0.37 13.39
C THR A 22 13.89 -0.39 13.03
N PHE A 23 13.91 -1.72 12.92
CA PHE A 23 12.71 -2.50 12.64
C PHE A 23 11.83 -2.53 13.88
N THR A 24 10.56 -2.13 13.76
CA THR A 24 9.63 -2.02 14.89
C THR A 24 8.49 -3.03 14.86
N ASN A 25 8.27 -3.70 13.72
CA ASN A 25 7.07 -4.52 13.49
C ASN A 25 7.30 -6.01 13.85
N TYR A 26 7.96 -6.26 14.97
CA TYR A 26 8.23 -7.63 15.43
C TYR A 26 6.94 -8.40 15.77
N ASP A 27 5.90 -7.68 16.17
CA ASP A 27 4.55 -8.19 16.46
C ASP A 27 3.87 -8.80 15.23
N LEU A 28 4.29 -8.41 14.02
CA LEU A 28 3.75 -8.91 12.75
C LEU A 28 4.54 -10.11 12.20
N LEU A 29 5.59 -10.54 12.91
CA LEU A 29 6.43 -11.66 12.50
C LEU A 29 6.04 -12.96 13.22
N VAL A 30 6.34 -14.07 12.57
CA VAL A 30 6.28 -15.41 13.13
C VAL A 30 7.46 -15.58 14.09
N GLY A 31 7.17 -15.56 15.39
CA GLY A 31 8.17 -15.42 16.47
C GLY A 31 9.16 -16.59 16.64
N ASP A 32 8.88 -17.76 16.06
CA ASP A 32 9.71 -18.97 16.13
C ASP A 32 10.51 -19.25 14.84
N GLY A 33 10.59 -18.29 13.92
CA GLY A 33 11.46 -18.41 12.74
C GLY A 33 12.90 -18.01 13.02
N ASP A 34 13.83 -18.44 12.17
CA ASP A 34 15.27 -18.15 12.28
C ASP A 34 15.82 -17.39 11.07
N VAL A 35 15.07 -17.36 9.96
CA VAL A 35 15.51 -16.74 8.70
C VAL A 35 14.46 -15.80 8.12
N ILE A 36 14.85 -14.98 7.15
CA ILE A 36 13.94 -14.43 6.15
C ILE A 36 14.21 -15.12 4.81
N CYS A 37 13.19 -15.75 4.22
CA CYS A 37 13.35 -16.37 2.91
C CYS A 37 13.42 -15.33 1.80
N ASP A 38 14.01 -15.68 0.66
CA ASP A 38 14.20 -14.78 -0.48
C ASP A 38 12.88 -14.16 -0.97
N ASP A 39 11.80 -14.96 -1.01
CA ASP A 39 10.46 -14.49 -1.42
C ASP A 39 9.92 -13.37 -0.51
N CYS A 40 10.20 -13.46 0.79
CA CYS A 40 9.78 -12.44 1.75
C CYS A 40 10.73 -11.25 1.73
N ALA A 41 12.04 -11.49 1.65
CA ALA A 41 13.07 -10.45 1.60
C ALA A 41 12.88 -9.52 0.39
N PHE A 42 12.42 -10.07 -0.73
CA PHE A 42 12.08 -9.32 -1.94
C PHE A 42 11.18 -8.09 -1.67
N TRP A 43 10.16 -8.23 -0.83
CA TRP A 43 9.22 -7.14 -0.52
C TRP A 43 9.80 -6.04 0.38
N PHE A 44 10.97 -6.29 0.97
CA PHE A 44 11.71 -5.34 1.78
C PHE A 44 12.84 -4.63 1.01
N ASP A 45 13.00 -4.92 -0.28
CA ASP A 45 14.09 -4.39 -1.07
C ASP A 45 14.01 -2.85 -1.21
N GLN A 46 15.15 -2.21 -0.93
CA GLN A 46 15.34 -0.77 -0.96
C GLN A 46 16.04 -0.30 -2.25
N ALA A 47 16.49 -1.24 -3.08
CA ALA A 47 17.16 -0.98 -4.35
C ALA A 47 16.79 -2.08 -5.36
N SER A 48 15.49 -2.22 -5.64
CA SER A 48 14.98 -3.27 -6.52
C SER A 48 15.17 -2.93 -8.00
N GLU A 49 16.01 -3.70 -8.68
CA GLU A 49 16.17 -3.70 -10.14
C GLU A 49 14.94 -4.27 -10.86
N GLU A 50 14.26 -5.23 -10.23
CA GLU A 50 13.05 -5.83 -10.81
C GLU A 50 11.92 -4.79 -10.88
N LEU A 51 11.70 -4.06 -9.78
CA LEU A 51 10.77 -2.95 -9.76
C LEU A 51 11.16 -1.89 -10.78
N GLN A 52 12.44 -1.53 -10.86
CA GLN A 52 12.98 -0.59 -11.84
C GLN A 52 12.59 -0.96 -13.28
N LYS A 53 12.82 -2.23 -13.68
CA LYS A 53 12.48 -2.73 -15.01
C LYS A 53 10.98 -2.62 -15.29
N ARG A 54 10.14 -2.99 -14.31
CA ARG A 54 8.68 -2.95 -14.44
C ARG A 54 8.11 -1.53 -14.56
N VAL A 55 8.70 -0.56 -13.85
CA VAL A 55 8.23 0.83 -13.88
C VAL A 55 8.98 1.72 -14.88
N GLY A 56 9.97 1.16 -15.61
CA GLY A 56 10.73 1.88 -16.63
C GLY A 56 11.51 3.07 -16.09
N LYS A 57 12.18 2.91 -14.94
CA LYS A 57 12.99 3.98 -14.31
C LYS A 57 14.49 3.75 -14.50
N ASP A 58 15.28 4.82 -14.41
CA ASP A 58 16.73 4.75 -14.62
C ASP A 58 17.51 4.21 -13.42
N LYS A 59 16.90 4.23 -12.23
CA LYS A 59 17.53 3.84 -10.97
C LYS A 59 16.74 2.74 -10.27
N PRO A 60 17.40 1.87 -9.49
CA PRO A 60 16.72 0.93 -8.61
C PRO A 60 15.71 1.63 -7.71
N GLN A 61 14.56 0.98 -7.50
CA GLN A 61 13.43 1.56 -6.80
C GLN A 61 13.21 0.89 -5.44
N ARG A 62 12.68 1.65 -4.48
CA ARG A 62 12.29 1.12 -3.17
C ARG A 62 10.90 0.50 -3.25
N MET A 63 10.72 -0.73 -2.78
CA MET A 63 9.41 -1.40 -2.80
C MET A 63 8.34 -0.56 -2.09
N GLN A 64 8.64 -0.09 -0.88
CA GLN A 64 7.72 0.72 -0.06
C GLN A 64 7.15 1.97 -0.74
N ASN A 65 7.79 2.52 -1.77
CA ASN A 65 7.33 3.73 -2.46
C ASN A 65 6.13 3.47 -3.40
N TYR A 66 5.81 2.20 -3.67
CA TYR A 66 4.80 1.81 -4.64
C TYR A 66 3.64 1.09 -3.95
N SER A 67 2.47 1.20 -4.57
CA SER A 67 1.39 0.27 -4.31
C SER A 67 1.62 -1.00 -5.14
N HIS A 68 1.29 -2.17 -4.58
CA HIS A 68 1.51 -3.45 -5.22
C HIS A 68 0.19 -4.20 -5.35
N PHE A 69 -0.09 -4.66 -6.57
CA PHE A 69 -1.25 -5.49 -6.87
C PHE A 69 -0.80 -6.82 -7.46
N ILE A 70 -1.54 -7.89 -7.19
CA ILE A 70 -1.41 -9.16 -7.90
C ILE A 70 -2.75 -9.50 -8.51
N LEU A 71 -2.81 -9.65 -9.82
CA LEU A 71 -4.02 -9.99 -10.55
C LEU A 71 -3.70 -11.10 -11.56
N GLY A 72 -4.39 -12.24 -11.45
CA GLY A 72 -4.13 -13.40 -12.31
C GLY A 72 -2.68 -13.89 -12.21
N GLY A 73 -2.09 -13.85 -11.02
CA GLY A 73 -0.68 -14.15 -10.78
C GLY A 73 0.34 -13.10 -11.27
N GLU A 74 -0.09 -12.04 -11.97
CA GLU A 74 0.81 -10.98 -12.43
C GLU A 74 0.98 -9.90 -11.35
N TRP A 75 2.24 -9.57 -11.03
CA TRP A 75 2.57 -8.47 -10.14
C TRP A 75 2.59 -7.12 -10.87
N ILE A 76 1.72 -6.20 -10.43
CA ILE A 76 1.53 -4.88 -11.01
C ILE A 76 1.89 -3.82 -9.95
N PRO A 77 3.11 -3.23 -10.02
CA PRO A 77 3.45 -2.07 -9.21
C PRO A 77 2.79 -0.81 -9.77
N VAL A 78 2.30 0.05 -8.88
CA VAL A 78 1.58 1.29 -9.23
C VAL A 78 2.09 2.43 -8.35
N GLY A 79 2.55 3.51 -8.98
CA GLY A 79 3.00 4.70 -8.26
C GLY A 79 1.83 5.48 -7.67
N LYS A 80 2.08 6.27 -6.61
CA LYS A 80 1.06 7.07 -5.89
C LYS A 80 0.19 7.95 -6.80
N GLY A 81 0.78 8.54 -7.85
CA GLY A 81 0.06 9.42 -8.80
C GLY A 81 -0.93 8.70 -9.72
N ASP A 82 -0.76 7.38 -9.92
CA ASP A 82 -1.55 6.62 -10.89
C ASP A 82 -2.82 6.03 -10.26
N LYS A 83 -3.65 6.91 -9.69
CA LYS A 83 -4.88 6.55 -9.00
C LYS A 83 -5.91 5.93 -9.94
N ASP A 84 -5.90 6.27 -11.22
CA ASP A 84 -6.82 5.68 -12.20
C ASP A 84 -6.48 4.22 -12.46
N LYS A 85 -5.19 3.87 -12.55
CA LYS A 85 -4.78 2.47 -12.61
C LYS A 85 -5.18 1.71 -11.34
N MET A 86 -5.01 2.31 -10.15
CA MET A 86 -5.49 1.69 -8.90
C MET A 86 -7.00 1.47 -8.90
N LYS A 87 -7.78 2.47 -9.34
CA LYS A 87 -9.24 2.35 -9.47
C LYS A 87 -9.62 1.20 -10.40
N ARG A 88 -9.01 1.13 -11.60
CA ARG A 88 -9.26 0.04 -12.56
C ARG A 88 -8.93 -1.33 -11.96
N LEU A 89 -7.77 -1.47 -11.32
CA LEU A 89 -7.36 -2.72 -10.68
C LEU A 89 -8.32 -3.18 -9.57
N LEU A 90 -8.94 -2.25 -8.86
CA LEU A 90 -9.90 -2.59 -7.80
C LEU A 90 -11.31 -2.84 -8.32
N LEU A 91 -11.74 -2.12 -9.37
CA LEU A 91 -13.13 -2.02 -9.79
C LEU A 91 -13.48 -2.79 -11.07
N ASP A 92 -12.49 -3.09 -11.90
CA ASP A 92 -12.70 -3.69 -13.20
C ASP A 92 -12.34 -5.18 -13.16
N GLY A 93 -13.28 -6.03 -13.60
CA GLY A 93 -13.08 -7.47 -13.65
C GLY A 93 -12.91 -8.12 -12.27
N ALA A 94 -12.07 -9.16 -12.22
CA ALA A 94 -11.82 -9.91 -10.99
C ALA A 94 -11.02 -9.08 -9.98
N PHE A 95 -11.40 -9.20 -8.71
CA PHE A 95 -10.71 -8.55 -7.60
C PHE A 95 -9.27 -9.09 -7.47
N PRO A 96 -8.27 -8.24 -7.20
CA PRO A 96 -6.88 -8.65 -7.12
C PRO A 96 -6.63 -9.62 -5.97
N GLU A 97 -5.82 -10.64 -6.24
CA GLU A 97 -5.35 -11.63 -5.26
C GLU A 97 -4.55 -10.97 -4.14
N LEU A 98 -3.89 -9.85 -4.42
CA LEU A 98 -3.22 -9.03 -3.42
C LEU A 98 -3.37 -7.57 -3.80
N ALA A 99 -3.71 -6.71 -2.83
CA ALA A 99 -3.75 -5.27 -3.00
C ALA A 99 -3.14 -4.61 -1.76
N ALA A 100 -1.99 -3.95 -1.94
CA ALA A 100 -1.31 -3.16 -0.92
C ALA A 100 -1.09 -1.75 -1.46
N ILE A 101 -1.75 -0.76 -0.86
CA ILE A 101 -1.77 0.63 -1.33
C ILE A 101 -0.97 1.49 -0.37
N ALA A 102 0.11 2.09 -0.89
CA ALA A 102 0.97 3.02 -0.18
C ALA A 102 0.55 4.48 -0.48
N VAL A 103 0.32 5.26 0.57
CA VAL A 103 -0.04 6.69 0.49
C VAL A 103 1.21 7.55 0.72
N SER A 104 2.04 7.17 1.68
CA SER A 104 3.24 7.89 2.12
C SER A 104 4.54 7.39 1.48
N GLY A 105 4.58 6.12 1.08
CA GLY A 105 5.80 5.47 0.58
C GLY A 105 6.81 5.08 1.67
N GLN A 106 6.47 5.25 2.95
CA GLN A 106 7.42 5.10 4.07
C GLN A 106 7.47 3.70 4.65
N LYS A 107 6.45 2.87 4.40
CA LYS A 107 6.24 1.58 5.07
C LYS A 107 6.24 0.43 4.07
N HIS A 108 6.78 -0.72 4.48
CA HIS A 108 6.59 -1.97 3.76
C HIS A 108 5.19 -2.51 4.07
N LEU A 109 4.33 -2.62 3.05
CA LEU A 109 2.93 -3.00 3.25
C LEU A 109 2.62 -4.43 2.80
N VAL A 110 3.35 -4.95 1.82
CA VAL A 110 2.98 -6.22 1.15
C VAL A 110 2.98 -7.40 2.10
N PHE A 111 3.93 -7.46 3.03
CA PHE A 111 3.98 -8.54 4.02
C PHE A 111 2.80 -8.52 5.03
N ARG A 112 2.09 -7.39 5.13
CA ARG A 112 0.88 -7.24 5.95
C ARG A 112 -0.40 -7.58 5.19
N ALA A 113 -0.32 -7.58 3.85
CA ALA A 113 -1.48 -7.75 2.99
C ALA A 113 -2.03 -9.17 3.06
N ARG A 114 -3.35 -9.28 3.04
CA ARG A 114 -4.05 -10.56 2.98
C ARG A 114 -4.23 -10.96 1.53
N ARG A 115 -4.04 -12.25 1.24
CA ARG A 115 -4.36 -12.81 -0.07
C ARG A 115 -5.87 -12.99 -0.20
N ASN A 116 -6.42 -12.52 -1.31
CA ASN A 116 -7.81 -12.74 -1.68
C ASN A 116 -7.95 -13.99 -2.55
N PRO A 117 -9.07 -14.72 -2.46
CA PRO A 117 -9.37 -15.80 -3.39
C PRO A 117 -9.55 -15.26 -4.81
N ALA A 118 -9.08 -16.02 -5.81
CA ALA A 118 -9.22 -15.64 -7.21
C ALA A 118 -10.70 -15.62 -7.65
N GLY A 119 -11.04 -14.70 -8.57
CA GLY A 119 -12.36 -14.64 -9.21
C GLY A 119 -13.50 -14.04 -8.39
N GLN A 120 -13.20 -13.39 -7.25
CA GLN A 120 -14.20 -12.65 -6.47
C GLN A 120 -14.35 -11.21 -6.96
N ASN A 121 -15.43 -10.53 -6.54
CA ASN A 121 -15.66 -9.09 -6.77
C ASN A 121 -15.47 -8.26 -5.48
N CYS A 122 -14.89 -8.87 -4.46
CA CYS A 122 -14.63 -8.27 -3.16
C CYS A 122 -13.39 -8.90 -2.54
N GLY A 123 -12.77 -8.19 -1.60
CA GLY A 123 -11.58 -8.68 -0.92
C GLY A 123 -10.97 -7.66 0.01
N TRP A 124 -9.89 -8.08 0.65
CA TRP A 124 -9.07 -7.24 1.51
C TRP A 124 -8.09 -6.40 0.68
N VAL A 125 -7.99 -5.12 1.03
CA VAL A 125 -6.97 -4.20 0.57
C VAL A 125 -6.19 -3.73 1.79
N GLN A 126 -4.88 -3.90 1.78
CA GLN A 126 -4.00 -3.28 2.77
C GLN A 126 -3.82 -1.82 2.38
N PHE A 127 -4.50 -0.91 3.06
CA PHE A 127 -4.39 0.54 2.85
C PHE A 127 -3.58 1.14 4.00
N GLU A 128 -2.32 1.50 3.72
CA GLU A 128 -1.33 1.84 4.75
C GLU A 128 -1.31 0.77 5.86
N GLU A 129 -1.67 1.10 7.10
CA GLU A 129 -1.68 0.17 8.23
C GLU A 129 -3.03 -0.50 8.47
N GLN A 130 -4.05 -0.18 7.68
CA GLN A 130 -5.39 -0.70 7.84
C GLN A 130 -5.70 -1.77 6.80
N ALA A 131 -6.27 -2.89 7.25
CA ALA A 131 -6.89 -3.86 6.35
C ALA A 131 -8.34 -3.45 6.08
N VAL A 132 -8.64 -3.06 4.85
CA VAL A 132 -9.96 -2.57 4.43
C VAL A 132 -10.66 -3.63 3.61
N TRP A 133 -11.87 -4.00 3.99
CA TRP A 133 -12.72 -4.84 3.15
C TRP A 133 -13.36 -3.99 2.05
N VAL A 134 -13.12 -4.36 0.80
CA VAL A 134 -13.62 -3.67 -0.38
C VAL A 134 -14.59 -4.57 -1.12
N ASP A 135 -15.73 -3.98 -1.44
CA ASP A 135 -16.77 -4.52 -2.30
C ASP A 135 -16.84 -3.57 -3.49
N GLN A 136 -16.68 -4.11 -4.71
CA GLN A 136 -16.53 -3.30 -5.93
C GLN A 136 -17.71 -2.35 -6.14
N ASP A 137 -18.94 -2.81 -5.95
CA ASP A 137 -20.14 -2.00 -6.16
C ASP A 137 -20.24 -0.91 -5.10
N LYS A 138 -19.93 -1.23 -3.84
CA LYS A 138 -19.91 -0.21 -2.77
C LYS A 138 -18.84 0.83 -3.01
N LEU A 139 -17.64 0.42 -3.42
CA LEU A 139 -16.55 1.34 -3.72
C LEU A 139 -16.89 2.23 -4.92
N ARG A 140 -17.48 1.67 -5.99
CA ARG A 140 -17.92 2.41 -7.18
C ARG A 140 -18.96 3.47 -6.82
N ASN A 141 -20.02 3.07 -6.11
CA ASN A 141 -21.05 4.00 -5.65
C ASN A 141 -20.49 5.11 -4.75
N LEU A 142 -19.53 4.76 -3.89
CA LEU A 142 -18.90 5.72 -2.99
C LEU A 142 -18.01 6.71 -3.75
N LEU A 143 -17.22 6.22 -4.70
CA LEU A 143 -16.40 7.06 -5.58
C LEU A 143 -17.27 8.01 -6.40
N ASP A 144 -18.39 7.54 -6.96
CA ASP A 144 -19.28 8.39 -7.75
C ASP A 144 -19.82 9.57 -6.93
N VAL A 145 -20.20 9.33 -5.66
CA VAL A 145 -20.68 10.39 -4.76
C VAL A 145 -19.54 11.35 -4.39
N ILE A 146 -18.37 10.81 -4.02
CA ILE A 146 -17.21 11.61 -3.62
C ILE A 146 -16.73 12.47 -4.79
N GLU A 147 -16.59 11.91 -5.99
CA GLU A 147 -16.11 12.64 -7.17
C GLU A 147 -17.11 13.73 -7.61
N ARG A 148 -18.42 13.52 -7.44
CA ARG A 148 -19.41 14.60 -7.64
C ARG A 148 -19.19 15.76 -6.67
N LEU A 149 -19.09 15.46 -5.37
CA LEU A 149 -18.83 16.48 -4.35
C LEU A 149 -17.49 17.18 -4.57
N TYR A 150 -16.45 16.43 -4.99
CA TYR A 150 -15.09 16.93 -5.18
C TYR A 150 -14.96 17.93 -6.33
N LYS A 151 -15.98 18.06 -7.19
CA LYS A 151 -16.05 19.16 -8.17
C LYS A 151 -16.08 20.53 -7.51
N VAL A 152 -16.75 20.65 -6.36
CA VAL A 152 -17.00 21.94 -5.68
C VAL A 152 -16.31 22.00 -4.31
N PHE A 153 -16.33 20.92 -3.55
CA PHE A 153 -15.78 20.86 -2.20
C PHE A 153 -14.36 20.30 -2.20
N SER A 154 -13.55 20.68 -1.21
CA SER A 154 -12.24 20.06 -0.97
C SER A 154 -12.38 18.67 -0.33
N LYS A 155 -11.34 17.83 -0.42
CA LYS A 155 -11.32 16.54 0.28
C LYS A 155 -11.51 16.67 1.79
N ALA A 156 -10.94 17.72 2.40
CA ALA A 156 -11.08 17.99 3.83
C ALA A 156 -12.53 18.33 4.24
N GLU A 157 -13.26 19.08 3.41
CA GLU A 157 -14.69 19.33 3.63
C GLU A 157 -15.52 18.04 3.46
N ILE A 158 -15.23 17.26 2.42
CA ILE A 158 -15.90 15.97 2.18
C ILE A 158 -15.62 14.99 3.31
N GLU A 159 -14.41 14.96 3.86
CA GLU A 159 -14.02 14.11 4.99
C GLU A 159 -14.66 14.53 6.31
N SER A 160 -14.65 15.84 6.61
CA SER A 160 -15.14 16.39 7.87
C SER A 160 -16.67 16.59 7.92
N GLY A 161 -17.30 16.80 6.77
CA GLY A 161 -18.72 17.12 6.65
C GLY A 161 -19.03 18.57 7.00
N LYS A 162 -17.97 19.38 7.19
CA LYS A 162 -18.07 20.81 7.48
C LYS A 162 -17.86 21.57 6.19
N TYR A 163 -18.96 21.86 5.50
CA TYR A 163 -18.93 22.56 4.22
C TYR A 163 -19.13 24.06 4.41
N LEU A 164 -18.45 24.86 3.57
CA LEU A 164 -18.72 26.29 3.50
C LEU A 164 -20.09 26.54 2.83
N LEU A 165 -20.89 27.41 3.43
CA LEU A 165 -22.27 27.66 2.98
C LEU A 165 -22.33 28.16 1.52
N ASN A 166 -21.41 29.02 1.11
CA ASN A 166 -21.32 29.49 -0.28
C ASN A 166 -21.10 28.35 -1.29
N ARG A 167 -20.28 27.35 -0.95
CA ARG A 167 -20.05 26.16 -1.78
C ARG A 167 -21.26 25.23 -1.82
N VAL A 168 -22.01 25.13 -0.71
CA VAL A 168 -23.28 24.40 -0.69
C VAL A 168 -24.29 25.02 -1.65
N TYR A 169 -24.40 26.35 -1.67
CA TYR A 169 -25.24 27.04 -2.67
C TYR A 169 -24.76 26.80 -4.10
N GLN A 170 -23.44 26.84 -4.35
CA GLN A 170 -22.87 26.56 -5.67
C GLN A 170 -23.14 25.12 -6.15
N TYR A 171 -23.08 24.14 -5.25
CA TYR A 171 -23.36 22.74 -5.57
C TYR A 171 -24.86 22.46 -5.77
N GLY A 172 -25.70 23.21 -5.06
CA GLY A 172 -27.14 23.02 -4.97
C GLY A 172 -27.53 22.27 -3.71
N ILE A 173 -28.35 22.90 -2.86
CA ILE A 173 -28.72 22.41 -1.53
C ILE A 173 -29.33 21.00 -1.59
N GLU A 174 -30.28 20.76 -2.49
CA GLU A 174 -30.98 19.46 -2.58
C GLU A 174 -30.02 18.33 -2.95
N LYS A 175 -29.13 18.57 -3.93
CA LYS A 175 -28.11 17.60 -4.35
C LYS A 175 -27.12 17.34 -3.22
N TRP A 176 -26.68 18.39 -2.54
CA TRP A 176 -25.76 18.30 -1.40
C TRP A 176 -26.36 17.44 -0.29
N ILE A 177 -27.63 17.66 0.09
CA ILE A 177 -28.30 16.88 1.14
C ILE A 177 -28.31 15.38 0.78
N ILE A 178 -28.64 15.05 -0.47
CA ILE A 178 -28.72 13.66 -0.93
C ILE A 178 -27.33 13.00 -0.89
N ASP A 179 -26.33 13.66 -1.47
CA ASP A 179 -24.97 13.12 -1.58
C ASP A 179 -24.29 13.05 -0.21
N ASP A 180 -24.41 14.08 0.63
CA ASP A 180 -23.82 14.07 1.98
C ASP A 180 -24.46 13.02 2.89
N LYS A 181 -25.79 12.84 2.80
CA LYS A 181 -26.50 11.78 3.51
C LYS A 181 -26.03 10.39 3.08
N ALA A 182 -25.68 10.20 1.81
CA ALA A 182 -25.12 8.93 1.33
C ALA A 182 -23.74 8.63 1.93
N LEU A 183 -22.93 9.66 2.19
CA LEU A 183 -21.60 9.53 2.80
C LEU A 183 -21.63 9.33 4.32
N LEU A 184 -22.67 9.81 5.01
CA LEU A 184 -22.73 9.84 6.47
C LEU A 184 -22.39 8.48 7.13
N LYS A 185 -22.89 7.39 6.57
CA LYS A 185 -22.67 6.02 7.07
C LYS A 185 -21.26 5.46 6.82
N TYR A 186 -20.49 6.10 5.94
CA TYR A 186 -19.14 5.67 5.55
C TYR A 186 -18.05 6.56 6.12
N ARG A 187 -18.35 7.78 6.60
CA ARG A 187 -17.35 8.66 7.20
C ARG A 187 -16.55 7.93 8.30
N LYS A 188 -15.24 8.16 8.34
CA LYS A 188 -14.29 7.53 9.27
C LYS A 188 -14.18 6.01 9.14
N THR A 189 -14.62 5.44 8.02
CA THR A 189 -14.35 4.04 7.68
C THR A 189 -13.18 3.96 6.71
N GLY A 190 -12.38 2.89 6.79
CA GLY A 190 -11.26 2.70 5.85
C GLY A 190 -11.69 2.62 4.38
N LEU A 191 -12.92 2.16 4.10
CA LEU A 191 -13.47 2.16 2.73
C LEU A 191 -13.67 3.60 2.20
N PHE A 192 -14.12 4.51 3.06
CA PHE A 192 -14.26 5.92 2.73
C PHE A 192 -12.92 6.62 2.56
N GLU A 193 -11.97 6.37 3.45
CA GLU A 193 -10.62 6.91 3.35
C GLU A 193 -9.93 6.46 2.05
N LEU A 194 -10.06 5.18 1.70
CA LEU A 194 -9.60 4.62 0.43
C LEU A 194 -10.29 5.30 -0.78
N ALA A 195 -11.62 5.41 -0.75
CA ALA A 195 -12.36 6.04 -1.84
C ALA A 195 -11.97 7.52 -2.00
N LEU A 196 -11.82 8.26 -0.90
CA LEU A 196 -11.39 9.65 -0.91
C LEU A 196 -9.95 9.81 -1.41
N PHE A 197 -9.05 8.88 -1.07
CA PHE A 197 -7.69 8.84 -1.59
C PHE A 197 -7.68 8.67 -3.12
N LEU A 198 -8.45 7.70 -3.63
CA LEU A 198 -8.57 7.34 -5.05
C LEU A 198 -9.33 8.38 -5.89
N ALA A 199 -10.23 9.15 -5.26
CA ALA A 199 -11.02 10.16 -5.96
C ALA A 199 -10.12 11.22 -6.62
N LYS A 200 -10.46 11.56 -7.86
CA LYS A 200 -9.87 12.66 -8.63
C LYS A 200 -10.92 13.74 -8.88
N ARG A 201 -10.46 14.97 -9.03
CA ARG A 201 -11.30 16.05 -9.53
C ARG A 201 -11.41 15.88 -11.05
N SER A 202 -12.61 15.76 -11.59
CA SER A 202 -12.79 15.67 -13.04
C SER A 202 -12.32 16.97 -13.69
N GLU A 203 -11.44 16.88 -14.69
CA GLU A 203 -10.83 18.02 -15.38
C GLU A 203 -11.88 19.00 -15.94
N ASN A 204 -11.93 20.18 -15.32
CA ASN A 204 -12.23 21.48 -15.93
C ASN A 204 -11.47 22.57 -15.17
N GLY A 205 -10.24 22.24 -14.75
CA GLY A 205 -9.35 23.13 -14.02
C GLY A 205 -8.05 22.39 -13.77
N ASP A 206 -6.99 22.87 -14.39
CA ASP A 206 -5.62 22.38 -14.23
C ASP A 206 -5.30 22.15 -12.74
N GLU A 207 -4.99 20.91 -12.37
CA GLU A 207 -4.37 20.62 -11.07
C GLU A 207 -2.88 20.41 -11.29
N ARG A 208 -2.10 21.45 -10.96
CA ARG A 208 -0.79 21.24 -10.33
C ARG A 208 -1.09 20.63 -8.95
N ASP A 209 -0.72 19.38 -8.78
CA ASP A 209 -0.74 18.69 -7.50
C ASP A 209 0.29 19.39 -6.59
N ASP A 210 -0.17 20.25 -5.67
CA ASP A 210 0.64 21.01 -4.70
C ASP A 210 1.28 20.11 -3.62
N SER A 211 1.47 18.82 -3.91
CA SER A 211 2.19 17.88 -3.06
C SER A 211 3.58 17.50 -3.59
N ASP A 212 4.05 18.10 -4.69
CA ASP A 212 5.35 17.78 -5.30
C ASP A 212 6.27 19.01 -5.47
N ASN A 213 6.35 19.88 -4.46
CA ASN A 213 7.32 20.99 -4.42
C ASN A 213 8.29 20.89 -3.24
N THR A 214 9.02 19.77 -3.17
CA THR A 214 10.30 19.67 -2.43
C THR A 214 11.32 18.85 -3.21
N ALA A 215 11.51 19.17 -4.49
CA ALA A 215 12.64 18.69 -5.26
C ALA A 215 12.89 19.61 -6.47
N ASN A 216 13.53 20.75 -6.20
CA ASN A 216 14.36 21.56 -7.12
C ASN A 216 14.12 23.06 -6.91
N ASP A 217 14.77 23.61 -5.89
CA ASP A 217 15.28 24.99 -5.97
C ASP A 217 16.41 25.18 -4.95
N MET A 218 17.63 24.83 -5.36
CA MET A 218 18.87 25.20 -4.66
C MET A 218 19.82 25.83 -5.67
N ALA A 219 19.34 26.89 -6.32
CA ALA A 219 20.18 27.79 -7.10
C ALA A 219 19.75 29.23 -6.83
N GLY A 220 20.34 29.83 -5.79
CA GLY A 220 20.30 31.28 -5.55
C GLY A 220 19.84 31.67 -4.16
N ASP A 221 20.80 31.86 -3.25
CA ASP A 221 21.05 33.13 -2.55
C ASP A 221 22.01 32.88 -1.37
N THR A 222 23.32 33.04 -1.60
CA THR A 222 24.38 32.75 -0.61
C THR A 222 24.68 33.92 0.33
N ALA A 223 23.80 34.91 0.44
CA ALA A 223 24.11 36.14 1.19
C ALA A 223 23.99 36.04 2.73
N ARG A 224 23.63 34.88 3.30
CA ARG A 224 23.51 34.70 4.76
C ARG A 224 23.95 33.31 5.27
N LEU A 225 25.09 32.83 4.80
CA LEU A 225 25.72 31.63 5.38
C LEU A 225 26.33 31.98 6.75
N GLN A 226 25.87 31.24 7.78
CA GLN A 226 26.55 31.13 9.07
C GLN A 226 28.00 30.70 8.86
N GLU A 227 28.90 31.17 9.73
CA GLU A 227 30.31 30.78 9.75
C GLU A 227 30.48 29.25 9.77
N GLN A 228 31.47 28.77 9.02
CA GLN A 228 31.77 27.35 8.89
C GLN A 228 32.15 26.75 10.25
N ILE A 229 31.48 25.66 10.63
CA ILE A 229 31.85 24.84 11.78
C ILE A 229 33.23 24.21 11.49
N PRO A 230 34.20 24.27 12.41
CA PRO A 230 35.52 23.66 12.24
C PRO A 230 35.45 22.17 11.95
N ASN A 231 36.36 21.70 11.09
CA ASN A 231 36.38 20.37 10.49
C ASN A 231 36.79 19.22 11.45
N ASP A 232 36.92 19.48 12.75
CA ASP A 232 37.45 18.52 13.73
C ASP A 232 36.37 17.68 14.44
N ASP A 233 35.08 17.91 14.15
CA ASP A 233 33.95 17.18 14.77
C ASP A 233 33.24 16.18 13.83
N LEU A 234 33.80 15.90 12.66
CA LEU A 234 33.28 14.89 11.75
C LEU A 234 33.90 13.52 12.04
N GLY A 235 33.27 12.80 12.97
CA GLY A 235 33.56 11.39 13.22
C GLY A 235 33.53 10.55 11.93
N ALA A 236 34.40 9.53 11.89
CA ALA A 236 34.67 8.71 10.71
C ALA A 236 33.41 8.22 9.99
N ILE A 237 33.28 8.62 8.72
CA ILE A 237 32.30 8.08 7.78
C ILE A 237 32.64 6.61 7.55
N ARG A 238 31.82 5.70 8.08
CA ARG A 238 31.87 4.27 7.70
C ARG A 238 31.50 4.15 6.22
N GLU A 239 32.36 3.47 5.47
CA GLU A 239 32.11 3.10 4.08
C GLU A 239 30.79 2.33 3.95
N ARG A 240 30.03 2.61 2.88
CA ARG A 240 28.82 1.87 2.53
C ARG A 240 29.22 0.52 1.96
N ASP A 241 28.80 -0.56 2.62
CA ASP A 241 28.85 -1.91 2.06
C ASP A 241 28.07 -1.98 0.74
N GLN A 242 28.76 -2.35 -0.34
CA GLN A 242 28.25 -2.52 -1.70
C GLN A 242 27.53 -3.87 -1.89
N ILE A 243 26.64 -4.26 -0.98
CA ILE A 243 25.82 -5.46 -1.13
C ILE A 243 24.38 -5.01 -1.41
N GLY A 244 24.13 -4.54 -2.63
CA GLY A 244 22.81 -4.08 -3.07
C GLY A 244 22.43 -4.74 -4.39
N GLY A 245 21.47 -5.67 -4.33
CA GLY A 245 20.85 -6.30 -5.50
C GLY A 245 21.23 -7.78 -5.68
N LEU A 246 20.55 -8.68 -4.95
CA LEU A 246 20.77 -10.13 -5.09
C LEU A 246 19.50 -10.96 -5.33
N HIS A 247 18.31 -10.37 -5.21
CA HIS A 247 17.06 -11.14 -5.28
C HIS A 247 16.40 -11.01 -6.66
N LYS A 248 16.58 -12.04 -7.49
CA LYS A 248 15.80 -12.24 -8.71
C LYS A 248 14.38 -12.63 -8.33
N GLN A 249 13.39 -12.16 -9.09
CA GLN A 249 12.01 -12.60 -8.94
C GLN A 249 11.96 -14.15 -8.99
N PRO A 250 11.30 -14.83 -8.03
CA PRO A 250 11.11 -16.27 -8.14
C PRO A 250 10.29 -16.59 -9.41
N PRO A 251 10.65 -17.66 -10.16
CA PRO A 251 10.10 -17.96 -11.49
C PRO A 251 8.59 -18.18 -11.49
N GLU A 252 8.01 -18.54 -10.35
CA GLU A 252 6.58 -18.60 -10.11
C GLU A 252 6.32 -17.99 -8.73
N ILE A 253 5.46 -16.98 -8.64
CA ILE A 253 5.02 -16.44 -7.34
C ILE A 253 4.06 -17.47 -6.71
N TYR A 254 4.59 -18.59 -6.21
CA TYR A 254 3.82 -19.50 -5.37
C TYR A 254 3.85 -19.01 -3.92
N GLN A 255 3.12 -17.92 -3.63
CA GLN A 255 2.65 -17.65 -2.27
C GLN A 255 1.47 -18.57 -1.87
N TYR A 256 1.26 -19.71 -2.55
CA TYR A 256 0.15 -20.61 -2.24
C TYR A 256 0.23 -21.19 -0.83
N SER A 257 1.42 -21.50 -0.34
CA SER A 257 1.60 -22.08 0.99
C SER A 257 1.57 -21.06 2.13
N LEU A 258 1.43 -19.76 1.86
CA LEU A 258 1.50 -18.71 2.90
C LEU A 258 0.18 -18.59 3.66
N PHE A 259 -0.90 -19.15 3.10
CA PHE A 259 -2.26 -19.03 3.61
C PHE A 259 -3.11 -20.28 3.40
N GLU A 260 -2.51 -21.46 3.19
CA GLU A 260 -3.26 -22.70 3.36
C GLU A 260 -3.64 -22.81 4.84
N ILE A 261 -4.90 -22.46 5.14
CA ILE A 261 -5.54 -22.82 6.40
C ILE A 261 -5.38 -24.34 6.49
N THR A 262 -4.52 -24.81 7.38
CA THR A 262 -4.47 -26.21 7.76
C THR A 262 -5.88 -26.62 8.12
N LYS A 263 -6.53 -27.41 7.25
CA LYS A 263 -7.81 -28.04 7.56
C LYS A 263 -7.62 -28.77 8.90
N PRO A 264 -8.44 -28.50 9.93
CA PRO A 264 -8.35 -29.28 11.15
C PRO A 264 -8.59 -30.75 10.78
N ALA A 265 -7.65 -31.61 11.19
CA ALA A 265 -7.75 -33.05 11.04
C ALA A 265 -9.13 -33.50 11.55
N GLY A 266 -9.93 -34.06 10.65
CA GLY A 266 -11.26 -34.56 10.97
C GLY A 266 -11.18 -35.53 12.14
N LYS A 267 -11.91 -35.22 13.22
CA LYS A 267 -12.15 -36.16 14.31
C LYS A 267 -12.85 -37.39 13.73
N ASN A 268 -12.16 -38.52 13.77
CA ASN A 268 -12.73 -39.85 13.64
C ASN A 268 -13.90 -40.01 14.63
N ARG A 269 -15.14 -39.93 14.15
CA ARG A 269 -16.30 -40.48 14.86
C ARG A 269 -16.30 -41.99 14.65
N ARG A 270 -15.79 -42.73 15.63
CA ARG A 270 -15.97 -44.18 15.72
C ARG A 270 -17.44 -44.50 16.02
N GLY A 271 -18.03 -45.26 15.12
CA GLY A 271 -18.86 -46.45 15.38
C GLY A 271 -20.06 -46.30 16.31
N ALA A 272 -21.24 -46.17 15.73
CA ALA A 272 -22.45 -46.75 16.29
C ALA A 272 -22.33 -48.28 16.19
N GLY A 273 -22.36 -48.96 17.34
CA GLY A 273 -22.51 -50.41 17.43
C GLY A 273 -23.92 -50.75 17.88
N THR A 274 -24.69 -51.31 16.97
CA THR A 274 -25.86 -52.16 17.21
C THR A 274 -25.45 -53.43 17.95
N VAL A 275 -26.05 -53.70 19.11
CA VAL A 275 -26.78 -54.94 19.49
C VAL A 275 -27.83 -54.54 20.52
#